data_AF-A0A7K1E9T3-F1
#
_entry.id   AF-A0A7K1E9T3-F1
#
_cell.length_a   1.000
_cell.length_b   1.000
_cell.length_c   1.000
_cell.angle_alpha   90.00
_cell.angle_beta   90.00
_cell.angle_gamma   90.00
#
_symmetry.space_group_name_H-M   'P 1'
#
loop_
_entity.id
_entity.type
_entity.pdbx_description
1 polymer ?
#
loop_
_entity_poly.entity_id
_entity_poly.type
_entity_poly.pdbx_seq_one_letter_code
_entity_poly.pdbx_strand_id
1 'polypeptide(L)'
;MNQRTMTTRLKTLAGPLLIVVIAVTTMAAFHRGIVVRDARFEHIAAPWQFLTRHLQLWDDTRGSGVPLQYFSPVVGLIQSLLAWIGAPVWLIGRLTLSIYLSIAGIGAWYLWRRIWPERSNWALLAGLLYAFNPYSVQAIMPSGLFLPVALLPWLIAFAYEGIQCASRGELRRTLKFSAASALAVFSVGMLNTASLLFVIVPVALFGVFIVLEGKGTWRGLLKFGTPAGILTVLVSAPMLVVLALSSPIVSRNLGTT
;
A
#
# COMPACT_ATOMS: atom_id res chain seq x y z
N MET A 1 -11.66 -11.36 32.09
CA MET A 1 -11.79 -11.24 30.61
C MET A 1 -12.64 -12.42 30.12
N ASN A 2 -13.86 -12.19 29.63
CA ASN A 2 -14.88 -13.25 29.42
C ASN A 2 -14.55 -14.21 28.27
N GLN A 3 -14.70 -15.53 28.47
CA GLN A 3 -14.44 -16.55 27.44
C GLN A 3 -15.25 -16.32 26.13
N ARG A 4 -16.47 -15.79 26.22
CA ARG A 4 -17.30 -15.44 25.06
C ARG A 4 -16.72 -14.33 24.18
N THR A 5 -16.02 -13.35 24.74
CA THR A 5 -15.40 -12.29 23.92
C THR A 5 -14.15 -12.79 23.21
N MET A 6 -13.45 -13.76 23.80
CA MET A 6 -12.28 -14.40 23.20
C MET A 6 -12.65 -15.26 21.99
N THR A 7 -13.69 -16.10 22.10
CA THR A 7 -14.17 -16.95 20.99
C THR A 7 -14.65 -16.14 19.79
N THR A 8 -15.31 -15.01 20.02
CA THR A 8 -15.80 -14.14 18.94
C THR A 8 -14.66 -13.42 18.24
N ARG A 9 -13.65 -12.94 18.98
CA ARG A 9 -12.44 -12.32 18.42
C ARG A 9 -11.62 -13.31 17.58
N LEU A 10 -11.45 -14.54 18.07
CA LEU A 10 -10.74 -15.60 17.33
C LEU A 10 -11.43 -15.91 16.00
N LYS A 11 -12.76 -16.07 15.99
CA LYS A 11 -13.54 -16.28 14.76
C LYS A 11 -13.38 -15.14 13.76
N THR A 12 -13.28 -13.89 14.24
CA THR A 12 -13.08 -12.74 13.34
C THR A 12 -11.66 -12.60 12.80
N LEU A 13 -10.65 -13.17 13.48
CA LEU A 13 -9.24 -13.09 13.06
C LEU A 13 -8.78 -14.30 12.24
N ALA A 14 -9.52 -15.42 12.27
CA ALA A 14 -9.17 -16.64 11.55
C ALA A 14 -9.00 -16.41 10.03
N GLY A 15 -9.87 -15.61 9.42
CA GLY A 15 -9.79 -15.30 7.97
C GLY A 15 -8.50 -14.56 7.59
N PRO A 16 -8.22 -13.38 8.18
CA PRO A 16 -6.97 -12.66 7.96
C PRO A 16 -5.72 -13.50 8.26
N LEU A 17 -5.73 -14.28 9.35
CA LEU A 17 -4.61 -15.12 9.72
C LEU A 17 -4.36 -16.22 8.69
N LEU A 18 -5.42 -16.86 8.17
CA LEU A 18 -5.30 -17.84 7.09
C LEU A 18 -4.70 -17.22 5.82
N ILE A 19 -5.13 -16.02 5.45
CA ILE A 19 -4.58 -15.28 4.29
C ILE A 19 -3.07 -15.05 4.48
N VAL A 20 -2.64 -14.60 5.66
CA VAL A 20 -1.21 -14.40 5.98
C VAL A 20 -0.44 -15.71 5.91
N VAL A 21 -0.96 -16.77 6.51
CA VAL A 21 -0.32 -18.09 6.50
C VAL A 21 -0.14 -18.59 5.06
N ILE A 22 -1.17 -18.48 4.22
CA ILE A 22 -1.07 -18.89 2.82
C ILE A 22 -0.08 -18.00 2.07
N ALA A 23 -0.12 -16.68 2.23
CA ALA A 23 0.79 -15.76 1.55
C ALA A 23 2.27 -16.04 1.89
N VAL A 24 2.57 -16.20 3.19
CA VAL A 24 3.93 -16.54 3.67
C VAL A 24 4.34 -17.91 3.17
N THR A 25 3.47 -18.91 3.23
CA THR A 25 3.78 -20.27 2.77
C THR A 25 4.07 -20.28 1.27
N THR A 26 3.22 -19.65 0.45
CA THR A 26 3.40 -19.59 -1.01
C THR A 26 4.70 -18.89 -1.40
N MET A 27 5.14 -17.86 -0.65
CA MET A 27 6.37 -17.14 -0.97
C MET A 27 7.63 -17.78 -0.40
N ALA A 28 7.57 -18.38 0.79
CA ALA A 28 8.75 -18.91 1.49
C ALA A 28 8.97 -20.42 1.30
N ALA A 29 7.97 -21.17 0.84
CA ALA A 29 8.10 -22.61 0.65
C ALA A 29 8.89 -22.97 -0.62
N PHE A 30 8.75 -22.19 -1.70
CA PHE A 30 9.34 -22.51 -3.01
C PHE A 30 10.64 -21.74 -3.28
N HIS A 31 11.57 -22.39 -4.00
CA HIS A 31 12.85 -21.80 -4.44
C HIS A 31 13.66 -21.14 -3.31
N ARG A 32 13.77 -21.85 -2.17
CA ARG A 32 14.56 -21.40 -1.02
C ARG A 32 16.01 -21.16 -1.41
N GLY A 33 16.61 -20.10 -0.87
CA GLY A 33 17.98 -19.70 -1.18
C GLY A 33 18.15 -18.96 -2.51
N ILE A 34 17.11 -18.90 -3.36
CA ILE A 34 17.18 -18.24 -4.67
C ILE A 34 16.60 -16.83 -4.56
N VAL A 35 17.43 -15.84 -4.89
CA VAL A 35 17.00 -14.45 -5.05
C VAL A 35 16.23 -14.32 -6.37
N VAL A 36 15.00 -13.84 -6.30
CA VAL A 36 14.22 -13.55 -7.50
C VAL A 36 14.52 -12.13 -7.96
N ARG A 37 14.74 -11.97 -9.27
CA ARG A 37 15.00 -10.67 -9.88
C ARG A 37 13.75 -9.79 -9.76
N ASP A 38 13.88 -8.70 -9.03
CA ASP A 38 12.93 -7.60 -9.01
C ASP A 38 13.53 -6.39 -9.75
N ALA A 39 12.72 -5.36 -10.01
CA ALA A 39 13.15 -4.13 -10.66
C ALA A 39 14.37 -3.48 -9.97
N ARG A 40 14.56 -3.72 -8.67
CA ARG A 40 15.64 -3.15 -7.89
C ARG A 40 16.12 -4.09 -6.79
N PHE A 41 17.25 -4.74 -7.06
CA PHE A 41 17.91 -5.63 -6.12
C PHE A 41 18.48 -4.89 -4.88
N GLU A 42 18.84 -3.61 -5.03
CA GLU A 42 19.49 -2.83 -3.96
C GLU A 42 18.64 -2.73 -2.67
N HIS A 43 17.31 -2.74 -2.78
CA HIS A 43 16.40 -2.63 -1.62
C HIS A 43 16.47 -3.85 -0.70
N ILE A 44 16.73 -5.04 -1.26
CA ILE A 44 16.79 -6.29 -0.50
C ILE A 44 18.22 -6.67 -0.13
N ALA A 45 19.21 -6.25 -0.94
CA ALA A 45 20.61 -6.57 -0.71
C ALA A 45 21.27 -5.67 0.36
N ALA A 46 20.91 -4.38 0.36
CA ALA A 46 21.42 -3.40 1.31
C ALA A 46 20.29 -2.47 1.81
N PRO A 47 19.24 -3.03 2.47
CA PRO A 47 18.05 -2.27 2.85
C PRO A 47 18.35 -1.08 3.76
N TRP A 48 19.36 -1.19 4.63
CA TRP A 48 19.73 -0.10 5.52
C TRP A 48 20.29 1.10 4.74
N GLN A 49 21.18 0.83 3.78
CA GLN A 49 21.73 1.86 2.90
C GLN A 49 20.63 2.49 2.07
N PHE A 50 19.71 1.67 1.53
CA PHE A 50 18.53 2.16 0.83
C PHE A 50 17.68 3.08 1.72
N LEU A 51 17.39 2.67 2.95
CA LEU A 51 16.60 3.48 3.90
C LEU A 51 17.30 4.80 4.24
N THR A 52 18.59 4.79 4.57
CA THR A 52 19.33 6.00 4.94
C THR A 52 19.45 7.00 3.79
N ARG A 53 19.46 6.55 2.53
CA ARG A 53 19.45 7.44 1.36
C ARG A 53 18.22 8.34 1.30
N HIS A 54 17.11 7.96 1.93
CA HIS A 54 15.91 8.80 1.99
C HIS A 54 16.08 10.04 2.89
N LEU A 55 17.17 10.13 3.64
CA LEU A 55 17.53 11.32 4.43
C LEU A 55 18.24 12.38 3.58
N GLN A 56 18.58 12.06 2.33
CA GLN A 56 19.28 12.93 1.39
C GLN A 56 18.45 13.07 0.11
N LEU A 57 18.48 14.27 -0.49
CA LEU A 57 17.82 14.53 -1.77
C LEU A 57 18.72 14.15 -2.97
N TRP A 58 20.02 14.06 -2.73
CA TRP A 58 21.05 13.80 -3.74
C TRP A 58 21.73 12.47 -3.43
N ASP A 59 21.81 11.59 -4.43
CA ASP A 59 22.50 10.31 -4.35
C ASP A 59 23.82 10.40 -5.12
N ASP A 60 24.93 10.46 -4.39
CA ASP A 60 26.30 10.53 -4.92
C ASP A 60 26.87 9.16 -5.31
N THR A 61 26.14 8.07 -5.07
CA THR A 61 26.60 6.70 -5.38
C THR A 61 26.50 6.35 -6.87
N ARG A 62 25.93 7.25 -7.69
CA ARG A 62 25.68 7.07 -9.12
C ARG A 62 26.36 8.18 -9.94
N GLY A 63 27.60 7.95 -10.37
CA GLY A 63 28.35 8.88 -11.23
C GLY A 63 28.68 10.20 -10.52
N SER A 64 28.42 11.34 -11.16
CA SER A 64 28.55 12.68 -10.56
C SER A 64 27.46 13.01 -9.53
N GLY A 65 26.59 12.04 -9.26
CA GLY A 65 25.42 12.15 -8.41
C GLY A 65 24.16 12.52 -9.18
N VAL A 66 23.02 12.04 -8.70
CA VAL A 66 21.69 12.28 -9.27
C VAL A 66 20.66 12.52 -8.17
N PRO A 67 19.56 13.24 -8.44
CA PRO A 67 18.42 13.27 -7.53
C PRO A 67 17.95 11.85 -7.20
N LEU A 68 17.54 11.63 -5.95
CA LEU A 68 17.06 10.33 -5.49
C LEU A 68 15.81 9.91 -6.28
N GLN A 69 15.91 9.03 -7.27
CA GLN A 69 14.75 8.69 -8.12
C GLN A 69 13.67 7.85 -7.40
N TYR A 70 13.99 7.27 -6.25
CA TYR A 70 13.12 6.32 -5.54
C TYR A 70 12.94 6.72 -4.09
N PHE A 71 11.69 6.95 -3.71
CA PHE A 71 11.33 7.26 -2.35
C PHE A 71 10.32 6.23 -1.83
N SER A 72 10.75 5.26 -1.03
CA SER A 72 9.89 4.28 -0.36
C SER A 72 10.41 3.96 1.05
N PRO A 73 10.34 4.92 1.98
CA PRO A 73 10.88 4.74 3.33
C PRO A 73 10.15 3.65 4.12
N VAL A 74 8.86 3.41 3.83
CA VAL A 74 8.07 2.37 4.50
C VAL A 74 8.55 0.97 4.11
N VAL A 75 8.72 0.71 2.81
CA VAL A 75 9.25 -0.57 2.32
C VAL A 75 10.69 -0.76 2.77
N GLY A 76 11.51 0.29 2.65
CA GLY A 76 12.90 0.30 3.13
C GLY A 76 13.01 -0.01 4.62
N LEU A 77 12.11 0.53 5.45
CA LEU A 77 12.05 0.24 6.88
C LEU A 77 11.70 -1.24 7.16
N ILE A 78 10.69 -1.78 6.48
CA ILE A 78 10.30 -3.19 6.64
C ILE A 78 11.48 -4.11 6.28
N GLN A 79 12.11 -3.88 5.13
CA GLN A 79 13.23 -4.70 4.66
C GLN A 79 14.46 -4.54 5.56
N SER A 80 14.68 -3.32 6.08
CA SER A 80 15.73 -3.01 7.05
C SER A 80 15.55 -3.76 8.36
N LEU A 81 14.32 -3.81 8.89
CA LEU A 81 14.02 -4.57 10.09
C LEU A 81 14.23 -6.07 9.89
N LEU A 82 13.88 -6.61 8.72
CA LEU A 82 14.15 -8.01 8.37
C LEU A 82 15.65 -8.30 8.27
N ALA A 83 16.43 -7.40 7.68
CA ALA A 83 17.89 -7.54 7.66
C ALA A 83 18.50 -7.44 9.06
N TRP A 84 17.98 -6.55 9.91
CA TRP A 84 18.46 -6.36 11.28
C TRP A 84 18.29 -7.64 12.13
N ILE A 85 17.21 -8.40 11.94
CA ILE A 85 17.02 -9.70 12.60
C ILE A 85 17.79 -10.86 11.92
N GLY A 86 18.65 -10.57 10.94
CA GLY A 86 19.50 -11.55 10.27
C GLY A 86 18.83 -12.35 9.15
N ALA A 87 17.69 -11.89 8.61
CA ALA A 87 17.07 -12.58 7.49
C ALA A 87 17.97 -12.51 6.24
N PRO A 88 18.22 -13.63 5.53
CA PRO A 88 19.00 -13.60 4.30
C PRO A 88 18.26 -12.87 3.17
N VAL A 89 19.01 -12.31 2.22
CA VAL A 89 18.49 -11.46 1.11
C VAL A 89 17.30 -12.08 0.38
N TRP A 90 17.37 -13.37 0.05
CA TRP A 90 16.27 -14.07 -0.62
C TRP A 90 14.98 -14.05 0.23
N LEU A 91 15.10 -14.23 1.55
CA LEU A 91 13.96 -14.28 2.46
C LEU A 91 13.36 -12.89 2.68
N ILE A 92 14.19 -11.84 2.73
CA ILE A 92 13.72 -10.44 2.80
C ILE A 92 12.79 -10.15 1.62
N GLY A 93 13.19 -10.52 0.41
CA GLY A 93 12.36 -10.38 -0.79
C GLY A 93 11.04 -11.15 -0.67
N ARG A 94 11.10 -12.44 -0.32
CA ARG A 94 9.89 -13.28 -0.18
C ARG A 94 8.93 -12.80 0.90
N LEU A 95 9.43 -12.36 2.05
CA LEU A 95 8.60 -11.84 3.13
C LEU A 95 7.97 -10.50 2.76
N THR A 96 8.70 -9.65 2.03
CA THR A 96 8.13 -8.40 1.48
C THR A 96 6.95 -8.69 0.55
N LEU A 97 7.10 -9.64 -0.38
CA LEU A 97 6.02 -10.05 -1.27
C LEU A 97 4.85 -10.72 -0.52
N SER A 98 5.15 -11.48 0.53
CA SER A 98 4.13 -12.06 1.42
C SER A 98 3.30 -10.98 2.10
N ILE A 99 3.95 -9.89 2.53
CA ILE A 99 3.27 -8.73 3.12
C ILE A 99 2.34 -8.10 2.08
N TYR A 100 2.76 -7.94 0.82
CA TYR A 100 1.91 -7.35 -0.22
C TYR A 100 0.66 -8.20 -0.49
N LEU A 101 0.82 -9.51 -0.65
CA LEU A 101 -0.31 -10.44 -0.80
C LEU A 101 -1.23 -10.44 0.41
N SER A 102 -0.66 -10.37 1.62
CA SER A 102 -1.43 -10.30 2.85
C SER A 102 -2.24 -9.01 2.92
N ILE A 103 -1.64 -7.86 2.61
CA ILE A 103 -2.32 -6.56 2.56
C ILE A 103 -3.46 -6.61 1.54
N ALA A 104 -3.21 -7.14 0.34
CA ALA A 104 -4.23 -7.31 -0.71
C ALA A 104 -5.42 -8.14 -0.22
N GLY A 105 -5.16 -9.34 0.29
CA GLY A 105 -6.21 -10.25 0.71
C GLY A 105 -6.96 -9.80 1.95
N ILE A 106 -6.27 -9.28 2.96
CA ILE A 106 -6.92 -8.75 4.17
C ILE A 106 -7.75 -7.51 3.82
N GLY A 107 -7.25 -6.65 2.93
CA GLY A 107 -7.98 -5.48 2.47
C GLY A 107 -9.29 -5.86 1.78
N ALA A 108 -9.25 -6.82 0.86
CA ALA A 108 -10.45 -7.31 0.16
C ALA A 108 -11.42 -8.04 1.11
N TRP A 109 -10.89 -8.85 2.03
CA TRP A 109 -11.68 -9.46 3.10
C TRP A 109 -12.39 -8.40 3.97
N TYR A 110 -11.66 -7.36 4.36
CA TYR A 110 -12.19 -6.28 5.18
C TYR A 110 -13.27 -5.50 4.43
N LEU A 111 -12.96 -5.07 3.21
CA LEU A 111 -13.87 -4.34 2.32
C LEU A 111 -15.18 -5.11 2.10
N TRP A 112 -15.10 -6.41 1.80
CA TRP A 112 -16.27 -7.26 1.58
C TRP A 112 -17.21 -7.24 2.78
N ARG A 113 -16.67 -7.39 4.00
CA ARG A 113 -17.46 -7.37 5.24
C ARG A 113 -18.10 -6.02 5.52
N ARG A 114 -17.53 -4.92 4.99
CA ARG A 114 -18.08 -3.57 5.15
C ARG A 114 -19.20 -3.28 4.17
N ILE A 115 -19.03 -3.64 2.91
CA ILE A 115 -20.04 -3.38 1.87
C ILE A 115 -21.20 -4.38 1.99
N TRP A 116 -20.92 -5.66 2.28
CA TRP A 116 -21.93 -6.70 2.39
C TRP A 116 -21.86 -7.45 3.74
N PRO A 117 -22.29 -6.82 4.85
CA PRO A 117 -22.27 -7.46 6.17
C PRO A 117 -23.05 -8.78 6.22
N GLU A 118 -24.18 -8.84 5.53
CA GLU A 118 -25.05 -10.03 5.45
C GLU A 118 -24.37 -11.21 4.73
N ARG A 119 -23.41 -10.94 3.84
CA ARG A 119 -22.66 -11.94 3.07
C ARG A 119 -21.24 -12.14 3.61
N SER A 120 -21.02 -11.85 4.89
CA SER A 120 -19.69 -11.89 5.50
C SER A 120 -19.00 -13.26 5.46
N ASN A 121 -19.76 -14.35 5.30
CA ASN A 121 -19.22 -15.70 5.09
C ASN A 121 -18.35 -15.82 3.82
N TRP A 122 -18.62 -14.98 2.80
CA TRP A 122 -17.86 -14.95 1.54
C TRP A 122 -16.60 -14.07 1.59
N ALA A 123 -16.36 -13.37 2.70
CA ALA A 123 -15.25 -12.43 2.81
C ALA A 123 -13.89 -13.11 2.65
N LEU A 124 -13.73 -14.33 3.17
CA LEU A 124 -12.49 -15.08 3.03
C LEU A 124 -12.22 -15.41 1.55
N LEU A 125 -13.25 -15.86 0.83
CA LEU A 125 -13.13 -16.13 -0.60
C LEU A 125 -12.79 -14.86 -1.37
N ALA A 126 -13.44 -13.73 -1.08
CA ALA A 126 -13.10 -12.45 -1.69
C ALA A 126 -11.64 -12.04 -1.44
N GLY A 127 -11.15 -12.22 -0.21
CA GLY A 127 -9.75 -11.98 0.16
C GLY A 127 -8.77 -12.87 -0.60
N LEU A 128 -9.06 -14.17 -0.68
CA LEU A 128 -8.21 -15.13 -1.40
C LEU A 128 -8.21 -14.88 -2.90
N LEU A 129 -9.38 -14.65 -3.51
CA LEU A 129 -9.47 -14.36 -4.94
C LEU A 129 -8.77 -13.05 -5.28
N TYR A 130 -8.85 -12.04 -4.43
CA TYR A 130 -8.13 -10.78 -4.68
C TYR A 130 -6.61 -10.94 -4.52
N ALA A 131 -6.14 -11.62 -3.48
CA ALA A 131 -4.70 -11.83 -3.27
C ALA A 131 -4.08 -12.74 -4.34
N PHE A 132 -4.76 -13.82 -4.71
CA PHE A 132 -4.22 -14.90 -5.54
C PHE A 132 -4.89 -14.98 -6.92
N ASN A 133 -5.08 -13.84 -7.59
CA ASN A 133 -5.58 -13.79 -8.97
C ASN A 133 -4.42 -13.86 -10.00
N PRO A 134 -4.72 -14.08 -11.29
CA PRO A 134 -3.71 -14.11 -12.35
C PRO A 134 -2.88 -12.82 -12.46
N TYR A 135 -3.47 -11.66 -12.15
CA TYR A 135 -2.75 -10.40 -12.15
C TYR A 135 -1.68 -10.37 -11.05
N SER A 136 -1.98 -10.87 -9.84
CA SER A 136 -1.00 -10.97 -8.76
C SER A 136 0.20 -11.82 -9.19
N VAL A 137 -0.01 -12.93 -9.90
CA VAL A 137 1.09 -13.78 -10.38
C VAL A 137 2.00 -13.02 -11.35
N GLN A 138 1.44 -12.20 -12.23
CA GLN A 138 2.19 -11.46 -13.25
C GLN A 138 2.82 -10.17 -12.71
N ALA A 139 2.09 -9.43 -11.87
CA ALA A 139 2.44 -8.08 -11.46
C ALA A 139 3.24 -8.04 -10.15
N ILE A 140 3.25 -9.11 -9.35
CA ILE A 140 4.06 -9.18 -8.13
C ILE A 140 5.55 -9.00 -8.40
N MET A 141 5.97 -9.21 -9.66
CA MET A 141 7.28 -8.84 -10.18
C MET A 141 7.09 -8.08 -11.50
N PRO A 142 7.35 -6.76 -11.56
CA PRO A 142 8.07 -5.95 -10.58
C PRO A 142 7.22 -5.47 -9.38
N SER A 143 7.73 -5.64 -8.16
CA SER A 143 6.94 -5.52 -6.92
C SER A 143 6.46 -4.10 -6.63
N GLY A 144 7.17 -3.09 -7.12
CA GLY A 144 6.79 -1.68 -6.98
C GLY A 144 5.49 -1.31 -7.72
N LEU A 145 5.08 -2.09 -8.74
CA LEU A 145 3.78 -1.91 -9.41
C LEU A 145 2.63 -2.56 -8.64
N PHE A 146 2.93 -3.63 -7.90
CA PHE A 146 1.92 -4.42 -7.22
C PHE A 146 1.44 -3.80 -5.91
N LEU A 147 2.33 -3.15 -5.14
CA LEU A 147 1.97 -2.54 -3.86
C LEU A 147 0.77 -1.56 -3.93
N PRO A 148 0.68 -0.62 -4.90
CA PRO A 148 -0.52 0.20 -5.06
C PRO A 148 -1.78 -0.66 -5.25
N VAL A 149 -1.72 -1.68 -6.09
CA VAL A 149 -2.86 -2.59 -6.33
C VAL A 149 -3.21 -3.35 -5.06
N ALA A 150 -2.23 -3.85 -4.30
CA ALA A 150 -2.47 -4.50 -3.00
C ALA A 150 -3.20 -3.58 -2.00
N LEU A 151 -2.98 -2.26 -2.08
CA LEU A 151 -3.64 -1.27 -1.22
C LEU A 151 -5.01 -0.80 -1.73
N LEU A 152 -5.38 -1.11 -2.97
CA LEU A 152 -6.65 -0.68 -3.57
C LEU A 152 -7.87 -1.04 -2.68
N PRO A 153 -8.02 -2.27 -2.16
CA PRO A 153 -9.18 -2.59 -1.33
C PRO A 153 -9.25 -1.77 -0.04
N TRP A 154 -8.09 -1.41 0.53
CA TRP A 154 -8.01 -0.56 1.71
C TRP A 154 -8.44 0.87 1.40
N LEU A 155 -7.94 1.43 0.30
CA LEU A 155 -8.31 2.79 -0.13
C LEU A 155 -9.80 2.88 -0.43
N ILE A 156 -10.38 1.88 -1.09
CA ILE A 156 -11.84 1.78 -1.30
C ILE A 156 -12.56 1.69 0.06
N ALA A 157 -12.08 0.87 1.00
CA ALA A 157 -12.72 0.72 2.30
C ALA A 157 -12.67 2.02 3.12
N PHE A 158 -11.56 2.75 3.07
CA PHE A 158 -11.41 4.05 3.73
C PHE A 158 -12.28 5.11 3.07
N ALA A 159 -12.41 5.11 1.74
CA ALA A 159 -13.34 5.98 1.04
C ALA A 159 -14.79 5.66 1.41
N TYR A 160 -15.19 4.40 1.41
CA TYR A 160 -16.53 3.97 1.80
C TYR A 160 -16.93 4.44 3.20
N GLU A 161 -16.09 4.16 4.20
CA GLU A 161 -16.35 4.54 5.59
C GLU A 161 -16.23 6.05 5.79
N GLY A 162 -15.23 6.68 5.16
CA GLY A 162 -14.96 8.12 5.25
C GLY A 162 -16.10 8.96 4.67
N ILE A 163 -16.62 8.60 3.50
CA ILE A 163 -17.76 9.28 2.86
C ILE A 163 -19.00 9.15 3.73
N GLN A 164 -19.31 7.95 4.24
CA GLN A 164 -20.47 7.75 5.12
C GLN A 164 -20.36 8.56 6.42
N CYS A 165 -19.21 8.54 7.08
CA CYS A 165 -18.97 9.34 8.28
C CYS A 165 -19.15 10.84 7.99
N ALA A 166 -18.61 11.31 6.86
CA ALA A 166 -18.70 12.70 6.46
C ALA A 166 -20.15 13.12 6.16
N SER A 167 -20.94 12.24 5.53
CA SER A 167 -22.36 12.46 5.28
C SER A 167 -23.19 12.55 6.57
N ARG A 168 -22.79 11.85 7.64
CA ARG A 168 -23.42 11.92 8.97
C ARG A 168 -22.90 13.07 9.84
N GLY A 169 -21.89 13.82 9.37
CA GLY A 169 -21.27 14.90 10.14
C GLY A 169 -20.23 14.47 11.16
N GLU A 170 -19.74 13.22 11.11
CA GLU A 170 -18.77 12.67 12.06
C GLU A 170 -17.33 13.10 11.70
N LEU A 171 -16.95 14.34 12.03
CA LEU A 171 -15.67 14.95 11.63
C LEU A 171 -14.45 14.11 12.04
N ARG A 172 -14.38 13.67 13.31
CA ARG A 172 -13.22 12.93 13.84
C ARG A 172 -12.98 11.62 13.07
N ARG A 173 -14.04 10.89 12.74
CA ARG A 173 -13.95 9.63 11.99
C ARG A 173 -13.64 9.87 10.53
N THR A 174 -14.19 10.92 9.94
CA THR A 174 -13.83 11.36 8.58
C THR A 174 -12.33 11.61 8.48
N LEU A 175 -11.78 12.45 9.38
CA LEU A 175 -10.35 12.75 9.41
C LEU A 175 -9.48 11.49 9.64
N LYS A 176 -9.94 10.55 10.48
CA LYS A 176 -9.25 9.27 10.67
C LYS A 176 -9.12 8.49 9.35
N PHE A 177 -10.20 8.37 8.57
CA PHE A 177 -10.15 7.64 7.30
C PHE A 177 -9.43 8.41 6.20
N SER A 178 -9.52 9.74 6.20
CA SER A 178 -8.71 10.60 5.32
C SER A 178 -7.21 10.43 5.60
N ALA A 179 -6.81 10.41 6.87
CA ALA A 179 -5.42 10.16 7.27
C ALA A 179 -4.97 8.73 6.94
N ALA A 180 -5.82 7.72 7.15
CA ALA A 180 -5.51 6.35 6.77
C ALA A 180 -5.30 6.20 5.25
N SER A 181 -6.11 6.90 4.44
CA SER A 181 -5.94 6.95 2.98
C SER A 181 -4.63 7.63 2.59
N ALA A 182 -4.31 8.77 3.21
CA ALA A 182 -3.05 9.48 2.98
C ALA A 182 -1.82 8.61 3.34
N LEU A 183 -1.86 7.91 4.47
CA LEU A 183 -0.78 7.01 4.89
C LEU A 183 -0.66 5.77 3.98
N ALA A 184 -1.77 5.28 3.43
CA ALA A 184 -1.74 4.21 2.44
C ALA A 184 -1.11 4.67 1.11
N VAL A 185 -1.39 5.90 0.65
CA VAL A 185 -0.68 6.46 -0.51
C VAL A 185 0.80 6.66 -0.20
N PHE A 186 1.12 7.17 0.99
CA PHE A 186 2.51 7.36 1.43
C PHE A 186 3.30 6.04 1.50
N SER A 187 2.67 4.94 1.92
CA SER A 187 3.35 3.66 2.04
C SER A 187 3.77 3.06 0.70
N VAL A 188 3.09 3.41 -0.40
CA VAL A 188 3.51 3.07 -1.76
C VAL A 188 4.83 3.72 -2.11
N GLY A 189 5.01 4.99 -1.74
CA GLY A 189 6.17 5.77 -2.14
C GLY A 189 6.14 6.21 -3.62
N MET A 190 7.28 6.70 -4.10
CA MET A 190 7.58 6.97 -5.51
C MET A 190 8.18 5.76 -6.23
N LEU A 191 7.85 4.53 -5.82
CA LEU A 191 8.31 3.35 -6.55
C LEU A 191 7.80 3.36 -8.00
N ASN A 192 6.56 3.84 -8.19
CA ASN A 192 5.98 4.12 -9.49
C ASN A 192 4.76 5.06 -9.39
N THR A 193 4.96 6.35 -9.64
CA THR A 193 3.89 7.36 -9.56
C THR A 193 2.75 7.11 -10.56
N ALA A 194 3.05 6.56 -11.74
CA ALA A 194 2.02 6.22 -12.73
C ALA A 194 1.08 5.12 -12.20
N SER A 195 1.61 4.15 -11.44
CA SER A 195 0.81 3.07 -10.87
C SER A 195 -0.20 3.53 -9.82
N LEU A 196 0.06 4.65 -9.13
CA LEU A 196 -0.90 5.26 -8.21
C LEU A 196 -2.16 5.73 -8.94
N LEU A 197 -2.05 6.19 -10.19
CA LEU A 197 -3.22 6.59 -10.98
C LEU A 197 -4.18 5.43 -11.23
N PHE A 198 -3.66 4.22 -11.44
CA PHE A 198 -4.48 3.01 -11.61
C PHE A 198 -5.30 2.65 -10.37
N VAL A 199 -4.98 3.22 -9.21
CA VAL A 199 -5.65 2.95 -7.94
C VAL A 199 -6.54 4.12 -7.52
N ILE A 200 -6.07 5.35 -7.70
CA ILE A 200 -6.83 6.56 -7.37
C ILE A 200 -8.09 6.67 -8.24
N VAL A 201 -8.01 6.36 -9.53
CA VAL A 201 -9.16 6.43 -10.44
C VAL A 201 -10.29 5.50 -10.01
N PRO A 202 -10.08 4.18 -9.79
CA PRO A 202 -11.12 3.30 -9.25
C PRO A 202 -11.68 3.77 -7.90
N VAL A 203 -10.86 4.31 -7.00
CA VAL A 203 -11.33 4.83 -5.70
C VAL A 203 -12.26 6.03 -5.90
N ALA A 204 -11.91 6.95 -6.79
CA ALA A 204 -12.74 8.11 -7.11
C ALA A 204 -14.07 7.69 -7.77
N LEU A 205 -14.02 6.78 -8.75
CA LEU A 205 -15.20 6.22 -9.40
C LEU A 205 -16.10 5.48 -8.42
N PHE A 206 -15.52 4.73 -7.49
CA PHE A 206 -16.28 4.06 -6.43
C PHE A 206 -16.93 5.07 -5.47
N GLY A 207 -16.24 6.16 -5.15
CA GLY A 207 -16.81 7.27 -4.39
C GLY A 207 -18.04 7.88 -5.06
N VAL A 208 -17.97 8.11 -6.38
CA VAL A 208 -19.12 8.57 -7.17
C VAL A 208 -20.23 7.52 -7.16
N PHE A 209 -19.91 6.25 -7.35
CA PHE A 209 -20.87 5.14 -7.31
C PHE A 209 -21.63 5.06 -5.98
N ILE A 210 -20.95 5.22 -4.83
CA ILE A 210 -21.60 5.24 -3.51
C ILE A 210 -22.64 6.37 -3.41
N VAL A 211 -22.33 7.55 -3.95
CA VAL A 211 -23.24 8.69 -3.94
C VAL A 211 -24.44 8.42 -4.85
N LEU A 212 -24.22 7.82 -6.02
CA LEU A 212 -25.30 7.44 -6.94
C LEU A 212 -26.21 6.33 -6.38
N GLU A 213 -25.67 5.39 -5.61
CA GLU A 213 -26.47 4.39 -4.88
C GLU A 213 -27.22 4.95 -3.66
N GLY A 214 -27.10 6.26 -3.37
CA GLY A 214 -27.75 6.89 -2.22
C GLY A 214 -27.14 6.50 -0.86
N LYS A 215 -26.00 5.80 -0.84
CA LYS A 215 -25.27 5.40 0.37
C LYS A 215 -24.33 6.49 0.89
N GLY A 216 -24.25 7.62 0.19
CA GLY A 216 -23.47 8.79 0.57
C GLY A 216 -24.02 10.06 -0.06
N THR A 217 -23.41 11.20 0.26
CA THR A 217 -23.80 12.50 -0.30
C THR A 217 -22.63 13.15 -1.02
N TRP A 218 -22.89 13.99 -2.04
CA TRP A 218 -21.85 14.79 -2.70
C TRP A 218 -21.05 15.65 -1.71
N ARG A 219 -21.73 16.21 -0.71
CA ARG A 219 -21.08 16.94 0.39
C ARG A 219 -20.19 16.03 1.24
N GLY A 220 -20.61 14.78 1.50
CA GLY A 220 -19.79 13.78 2.21
C GLY A 220 -18.54 13.40 1.41
N LEU A 221 -18.68 13.20 0.10
CA LEU A 221 -17.56 12.93 -0.80
C LEU A 221 -16.53 14.06 -0.77
N LEU A 222 -16.96 15.32 -0.88
CA LEU A 222 -16.06 16.48 -0.78
C LEU A 222 -15.45 16.62 0.62
N LYS A 223 -16.25 16.47 1.69
CA LYS A 223 -15.77 16.57 3.08
C LYS A 223 -14.76 15.48 3.45
N PHE A 224 -14.81 14.31 2.82
CA PHE A 224 -13.79 13.28 2.96
C PHE A 224 -12.59 13.53 2.01
N GLY A 225 -12.88 13.84 0.75
CA GLY A 225 -11.90 13.98 -0.32
C GLY A 225 -10.94 15.14 -0.11
N THR A 226 -11.42 16.30 0.34
CA THR A 226 -10.58 17.48 0.60
C THR A 226 -9.50 17.21 1.65
N PRO A 227 -9.81 16.78 2.89
CA PRO A 227 -8.78 16.47 3.87
C PRO A 227 -7.92 15.27 3.45
N ALA A 228 -8.47 14.26 2.76
CA ALA A 228 -7.67 13.15 2.25
C ALA A 228 -6.62 13.63 1.24
N GLY A 229 -7.00 14.50 0.30
CA GLY A 229 -6.10 15.10 -0.68
C GLY A 229 -5.03 15.98 -0.01
N ILE A 230 -5.43 16.89 0.88
CA ILE A 230 -4.49 17.75 1.61
C ILE A 230 -3.49 16.91 2.40
N LEU A 231 -3.97 15.95 3.20
CA LEU A 231 -3.10 15.09 3.99
C LEU A 231 -2.16 14.26 3.10
N THR A 232 -2.66 13.75 1.97
CA THR A 232 -1.83 13.00 1.01
C THR A 232 -0.70 13.86 0.46
N VAL A 233 -0.98 15.12 0.08
CA VAL A 233 0.03 16.07 -0.38
C VAL A 233 1.04 16.36 0.73
N LEU A 234 0.59 16.58 1.97
CA LEU A 234 1.46 16.88 3.10
C LEU A 234 2.39 15.72 3.44
N VAL A 235 1.88 14.49 3.55
CA VAL A 235 2.73 13.32 3.86
C VAL A 235 3.63 12.96 2.69
N SER A 236 3.22 13.25 1.46
CA SER A 236 4.00 13.02 0.25
C SER A 236 4.90 14.21 -0.11
N ALA A 237 5.01 15.26 0.72
CA ALA A 237 5.83 16.42 0.41
C ALA A 237 7.29 16.07 0.07
N PRO A 238 7.97 15.16 0.80
CA PRO A 238 9.32 14.72 0.42
C PRO A 238 9.37 14.10 -0.99
N MET A 239 8.35 13.32 -1.35
CA MET A 239 8.22 12.72 -2.68
C MET A 239 8.05 13.79 -3.76
N LEU A 240 7.21 14.80 -3.50
CA LEU A 240 6.98 15.87 -4.46
C LEU A 240 8.25 16.71 -4.70
N VAL A 241 9.04 16.94 -3.65
CA VAL A 241 10.35 17.63 -3.77
C VAL A 241 11.32 16.80 -4.62
N VAL A 242 11.44 15.50 -4.33
CA VAL A 242 12.26 14.57 -5.10
C VAL A 242 11.84 14.53 -6.57
N LEU A 243 10.53 14.48 -6.85
CA LEU A 243 10.00 14.49 -8.21
C LEU A 243 10.33 15.80 -8.94
N ALA A 244 10.21 16.95 -8.26
CA ALA A 244 10.55 18.25 -8.83
C ALA A 244 12.03 18.35 -9.19
N LEU A 245 12.91 17.81 -8.34
CA LEU A 245 14.37 17.77 -8.59
C LEU A 245 14.76 16.78 -9.69
N SER A 246 13.98 15.70 -9.85
CA SER A 246 14.17 14.71 -10.93
C SER A 246 13.61 15.16 -12.28
N SER A 247 13.13 16.41 -12.39
CA SER A 247 12.56 16.95 -13.62
C SER A 247 13.59 17.02 -14.76
N PRO A 248 13.18 16.77 -16.02
CA PRO A 248 14.05 16.97 -17.19
C PRO A 248 14.65 18.37 -17.27
N ILE A 249 13.96 19.38 -16.73
CA ILE A 249 14.44 20.77 -16.68
C ILE A 249 15.69 20.89 -15.81
N VAL A 250 15.69 20.23 -14.65
CA VAL A 250 16.83 20.25 -13.73
C VAL A 250 18.00 19.47 -14.33
N SER A 251 17.73 18.32 -14.94
CA SER A 251 18.77 17.53 -15.63
C SER A 251 19.40 18.30 -16.80
N ARG A 252 18.59 19.03 -17.58
CA ARG A 252 19.05 19.90 -18.66
C ARG A 252 19.89 21.08 -18.15
N ASN A 253 19.48 21.70 -17.03
CA ASN A 253 20.22 22.81 -16.42
C ASN A 253 21.57 22.37 -15.82
N LEU A 254 21.68 21.10 -15.41
CA LEU A 254 22.91 20.52 -14.84
C LEU A 254 23.81 19.87 -15.90
N GLY A 255 23.39 19.83 -17.18
CA GLY A 255 24.16 19.23 -18.27
C GLY A 255 24.36 17.72 -18.14
N THR A 256 23.45 17.01 -17.44
CA THR A 256 23.55 15.56 -17.18
C THR A 256 22.78 14.70 -18.19
N THR A 257 22.18 15.32 -19.21
CA THR A 257 21.47 14.69 -20.34
C THR A 257 21.84 15.34 -21.65
#